data_AF-A0A7Y7YZD4-F1
#
_entry.id   AF-A0A7Y7YZD4-F1
#
_cell.length_a   1.000
_cell.length_b   1.000
_cell.length_c   1.000
_cell.angle_alpha   90.00
_cell.angle_beta   90.00
_cell.angle_gamma   90.00
#
_symmetry.space_group_name_H-M   'P 1'
#
loop_
_entity.id
_entity.type
_entity.pdbx_description
1 polymer ?
#
loop_
_entity_poly.entity_id
_entity_poly.type
_entity_poly.pdbx_seq_one_letter_code
_entity_poly.pdbx_strand_id
1 'polypeptide(L)'
;MSPLILALGLLGLPSAHAATIAMEDQSQLQPASHAAASQFQPPQESELPDNAYGKLVKEGYALFVDTRRLAPNYVGNGLNCSNCHLDQGRLANSAPLWAAYPMYPAYRKKNDKVNTFAERLQGCFQFSMNGGTPPAADSPEITALSVYAYWLASKAPLGVELPGRGYPDVAQPAKGYDLRQGAQVYEAQCAVCHGAEGQGQKVGDSYVMPPLWGKDSYNWGAGMHRINTAASFIKHNMPLGKGGSLSDQQAWDVAAYVNSHERPQDPRLVDGSVEKTRLKFHANDGVNLYGQTVEGVLIGQGIR
;
A
#
# COMPACT_ATOMS: atom_id res chain seq x y z
N MET A 1 23.95 61.36 25.61
CA MET A 1 24.15 59.90 25.63
C MET A 1 22.77 59.27 25.62
N SER A 2 22.25 58.91 24.44
CA SER A 2 20.92 58.29 24.29
C SER A 2 21.03 56.77 24.39
N PRO A 3 20.13 56.07 25.12
CA PRO A 3 20.15 54.63 25.14
C PRO A 3 19.42 54.08 23.91
N LEU A 4 20.09 53.17 23.20
CA LEU A 4 19.56 52.41 22.08
C LEU A 4 18.57 51.35 22.62
N ILE A 5 17.31 51.41 22.22
CA ILE A 5 16.32 50.35 22.51
C ILE A 5 16.45 49.29 21.42
N LEU A 6 16.89 48.09 21.81
CA LEU A 6 17.00 46.92 20.94
C LEU A 6 15.62 46.26 20.83
N ALA A 7 14.96 46.40 19.67
CA ALA A 7 13.71 45.69 19.38
C ALA A 7 14.04 44.25 18.92
N LEU A 8 13.75 43.27 19.77
CA LEU A 8 13.83 41.85 19.43
C LEU A 8 12.61 41.47 18.58
N GLY A 9 12.81 41.30 17.27
CA GLY A 9 11.80 40.78 16.36
C GLY A 9 11.62 39.27 16.56
N LEU A 10 10.45 38.86 17.08
CA LEU A 10 10.01 37.47 17.08
C LEU A 10 9.68 37.03 15.65
N LEU A 11 10.64 36.35 15.00
CA LEU A 11 10.40 35.59 13.77
C LEU A 11 9.60 34.33 14.13
N GLY A 12 8.30 34.36 13.86
CA GLY A 12 7.45 33.16 13.89
C GLY A 12 7.90 32.17 12.82
N LEU A 13 8.31 30.98 13.24
CA LEU A 13 8.58 29.87 12.34
C LEU A 13 7.26 29.43 11.68
N PRO A 14 7.22 29.23 10.36
CA PRO A 14 6.05 28.66 9.72
C PRO A 14 5.94 27.19 10.14
N SER A 15 4.81 26.83 10.77
CA SER A 15 4.44 25.44 10.99
C SER A 15 4.32 24.74 9.65
N ALA A 16 5.29 23.89 9.33
CA ALA A 16 5.24 22.99 8.19
C ALA A 16 4.04 22.05 8.36
N HIS A 17 2.91 22.41 7.76
CA HIS A 17 1.80 21.49 7.59
C HIS A 17 2.27 20.43 6.59
N ALA A 18 2.56 19.23 7.08
CA ALA A 18 2.75 18.08 6.22
C ALA A 18 1.50 17.95 5.34
N ALA A 19 1.65 18.23 4.05
CA ALA A 19 0.58 18.03 3.09
C ALA A 19 0.10 16.59 3.21
N THR A 20 -1.22 16.38 3.24
CA THR A 20 -1.80 15.04 3.29
C THR A 20 -1.41 14.29 2.03
N ILE A 21 -0.54 13.29 2.17
CA ILE A 21 -0.21 12.37 1.09
C ILE A 21 -1.45 11.51 0.89
N ALA A 22 -1.89 11.29 -0.34
CA ALA A 22 -3.00 10.39 -0.65
C ALA A 22 -2.43 9.16 -1.36
N MET A 23 -2.84 7.96 -0.95
CA MET A 23 -2.42 6.73 -1.62
C MET A 23 -3.46 6.33 -2.64
N GLU A 24 -3.20 6.70 -3.89
CA GLU A 24 -4.19 6.65 -4.96
C GLU A 24 -4.03 5.40 -5.84
N ASP A 25 -5.13 5.00 -6.47
CA ASP A 25 -5.17 3.86 -7.38
C ASP A 25 -4.24 4.06 -8.59
N GLN A 26 -3.35 3.10 -8.82
CA GLN A 26 -2.43 3.12 -9.96
C GLN A 26 -3.11 2.62 -11.26
N SER A 27 -4.36 2.16 -11.19
CA SER A 27 -5.19 1.76 -12.34
C SER A 27 -5.41 2.86 -13.39
N GLN A 28 -5.11 4.12 -13.05
CA GLN A 28 -5.25 5.28 -13.95
C GLN A 28 -4.12 5.42 -14.99
N LEU A 29 -3.09 4.58 -14.93
CA LEU A 29 -2.02 4.57 -15.92
C LEU A 29 -2.43 3.61 -17.04
N GLN A 30 -2.68 4.14 -18.23
CA GLN A 30 -3.13 3.32 -19.35
C GLN A 30 -1.98 2.47 -19.91
N PRO A 31 -2.17 1.16 -20.11
CA PRO A 31 -1.16 0.31 -20.69
C PRO A 31 -0.98 0.62 -22.17
N ALA A 32 0.27 0.84 -22.59
CA ALA A 32 0.61 0.82 -24.01
C ALA A 32 0.74 -0.64 -24.47
N SER A 33 -0.07 -1.06 -25.45
CA SER A 33 -0.03 -2.39 -26.06
C SER A 33 1.36 -2.70 -26.63
N HIS A 34 2.06 -3.68 -26.06
CA HIS A 34 3.29 -4.22 -26.62
C HIS A 34 3.32 -5.75 -26.54
N ALA A 35 3.90 -6.34 -27.59
CA ALA A 35 4.09 -7.78 -27.76
C ALA A 35 4.88 -8.41 -26.59
N ALA A 36 4.68 -9.72 -26.40
CA ALA A 36 5.25 -10.51 -25.32
C ALA A 36 6.79 -10.37 -25.19
N ALA A 37 7.21 -9.37 -24.42
CA ALA A 37 8.58 -9.25 -23.94
C ALA A 37 8.82 -10.36 -22.92
N SER A 38 10.02 -10.94 -22.92
CA SER A 38 10.50 -11.75 -21.80
C SER A 38 10.22 -11.00 -20.49
N GLN A 39 9.59 -11.67 -19.51
CA GLN A 39 9.31 -11.06 -18.21
C GLN A 39 10.59 -10.45 -17.64
N PHE A 40 10.53 -9.18 -17.26
CA PHE A 40 11.66 -8.47 -16.67
C PHE A 40 12.22 -9.25 -15.48
N GLN A 41 13.53 -9.43 -15.44
CA GLN A 41 14.23 -10.12 -14.36
C GLN A 41 15.05 -9.10 -13.58
N PRO A 42 14.71 -8.81 -12.31
CA PRO A 42 15.53 -7.97 -11.46
C PRO A 42 16.91 -8.60 -11.23
N PRO A 43 17.94 -7.79 -10.93
CA PRO A 43 19.27 -8.31 -10.62
C PRO A 43 19.26 -9.28 -9.43
N GLN A 44 20.16 -10.25 -9.49
CA GLN A 44 20.42 -11.21 -8.41
C GLN A 44 21.27 -10.58 -7.32
N GLU A 45 21.12 -11.04 -6.08
CA GLU A 45 21.90 -10.52 -4.94
C GLU A 45 23.42 -10.67 -5.17
N SER A 46 23.85 -11.74 -5.87
CA SER A 46 25.24 -11.96 -6.26
C SER A 46 25.82 -10.88 -7.18
N GLU A 47 24.98 -10.07 -7.82
CA GLU A 47 25.39 -8.94 -8.67
C GLU A 47 25.57 -7.64 -7.87
N LEU A 48 25.29 -7.65 -6.55
CA LEU A 48 25.48 -6.45 -5.73
C LEU A 48 26.97 -6.12 -5.55
N PRO A 49 27.38 -4.87 -5.79
CA PRO A 49 28.75 -4.47 -5.52
C PRO A 49 28.98 -4.40 -4.00
N ASP A 50 30.17 -4.81 -3.56
CA ASP A 50 30.58 -4.69 -2.17
C ASP A 50 31.10 -3.28 -1.86
N ASN A 51 30.18 -2.32 -1.80
CA ASN A 51 30.46 -0.92 -1.51
C ASN A 51 29.28 -0.26 -0.78
N ALA A 52 29.38 1.05 -0.55
CA ALA A 52 28.33 1.82 0.14
C ALA A 52 26.95 1.70 -0.52
N TYR A 53 26.89 1.62 -1.87
CA TYR A 53 25.64 1.42 -2.58
C TYR A 53 25.05 0.03 -2.29
N GLY A 54 25.85 -1.04 -2.42
CA GLY A 54 25.36 -2.39 -2.13
C GLY A 54 24.92 -2.59 -0.68
N LYS A 55 25.62 -1.95 0.28
CA LYS A 55 25.21 -1.92 1.69
C LYS A 55 23.83 -1.26 1.86
N LEU A 56 23.61 -0.12 1.21
CA LEU A 56 22.34 0.60 1.29
C LEU A 56 21.19 -0.15 0.59
N VAL A 57 21.47 -0.89 -0.49
CA VAL A 57 20.50 -1.82 -1.09
C VAL A 57 20.09 -2.91 -0.09
N LYS A 58 21.05 -3.51 0.63
CA LYS A 58 20.78 -4.53 1.65
C LYS A 58 19.99 -3.96 2.84
N GLU A 59 20.27 -2.73 3.25
CA GLU A 59 19.49 -2.03 4.27
C GLU A 59 18.05 -1.78 3.80
N GLY A 60 17.86 -1.33 2.56
CA GLY A 60 16.54 -1.14 1.96
C GLY A 60 15.75 -2.44 1.83
N TYR A 61 16.41 -3.53 1.42
CA TYR A 61 15.83 -4.87 1.43
C TYR A 61 15.37 -5.28 2.83
N ALA A 62 16.23 -5.16 3.84
CA ALA A 62 15.91 -5.51 5.21
C ALA A 62 14.70 -4.72 5.73
N LEU A 63 14.70 -3.40 5.50
CA LEU A 63 13.59 -2.52 5.86
C LEU A 63 12.29 -2.87 5.12
N PHE A 64 12.37 -3.33 3.88
CA PHE A 64 11.20 -3.73 3.10
C PHE A 64 10.53 -5.00 3.63
N VAL A 65 11.34 -5.99 4.06
CA VAL A 65 10.83 -7.29 4.51
C VAL A 65 10.44 -7.30 5.99
N ASP A 66 11.04 -6.42 6.78
CA ASP A 66 10.92 -6.38 8.24
C ASP A 66 10.70 -4.93 8.74
N THR A 67 9.83 -4.22 8.02
CA THR A 67 9.53 -2.80 8.21
C THR A 67 9.10 -2.47 9.63
N ARG A 68 8.23 -3.29 10.23
CA ARG A 68 7.72 -3.06 11.58
C ARG A 68 8.83 -3.05 12.63
N ARG A 69 9.81 -3.96 12.52
CA ARG A 69 10.91 -4.04 13.48
C ARG A 69 11.95 -2.96 13.25
N LEU A 70 12.23 -2.63 11.98
CA LEU A 70 13.31 -1.71 11.61
C LEU A 70 12.90 -0.24 11.57
N ALA A 71 11.60 0.05 11.41
CA ALA A 71 11.04 1.40 11.42
C ALA A 71 9.81 1.51 12.35
N PRO A 72 9.92 1.12 13.64
CA PRO A 72 8.77 1.01 14.54
C PRO A 72 8.08 2.36 14.81
N ASN A 73 8.81 3.47 14.67
CA ASN A 73 8.26 4.82 14.83
C ASN A 73 7.31 5.23 13.69
N TYR A 74 7.32 4.50 12.57
CA TYR A 74 6.57 4.81 11.36
C TYR A 74 5.56 3.71 11.00
N VAL A 75 5.38 2.71 11.85
CA VAL A 75 4.48 1.57 11.62
C VAL A 75 3.55 1.44 12.81
N GLY A 76 2.26 1.71 12.59
CA GLY A 76 1.21 1.65 13.60
C GLY A 76 0.37 0.37 13.54
N ASN A 77 0.84 -0.67 12.86
CA ASN A 77 0.10 -1.92 12.68
C ASN A 77 1.04 -3.14 12.60
N GLY A 78 0.51 -4.30 12.20
CA GLY A 78 1.19 -5.58 12.15
C GLY A 78 1.89 -5.91 10.83
N LEU A 79 1.95 -4.98 9.87
CA LEU A 79 2.35 -5.26 8.49
C LEU A 79 3.84 -4.94 8.22
N ASN A 80 4.34 -5.51 7.13
CA ASN A 80 5.59 -5.21 6.44
C ASN A 80 5.28 -4.94 4.95
N CYS A 81 6.15 -4.22 4.23
CA CYS A 81 5.92 -3.95 2.81
C CYS A 81 5.78 -5.25 2.00
N SER A 82 6.56 -6.27 2.37
CA SER A 82 6.55 -7.61 1.77
C SER A 82 5.23 -8.37 1.89
N ASN A 83 4.28 -7.94 2.74
CA ASN A 83 2.98 -8.61 2.85
C ASN A 83 2.06 -8.38 1.64
N CYS A 84 2.24 -7.27 0.92
CA CYS A 84 1.48 -6.96 -0.32
C CYS A 84 2.38 -7.00 -1.56
N HIS A 85 3.67 -6.73 -1.37
CA HIS A 85 4.67 -6.74 -2.42
C HIS A 85 5.51 -8.01 -2.32
N LEU A 86 4.96 -9.09 -2.85
CA LEU A 86 5.50 -10.44 -2.67
C LEU A 86 6.88 -10.63 -3.31
N ASP A 87 7.56 -11.69 -2.88
CA ASP A 87 8.96 -11.99 -3.24
C ASP A 87 9.87 -10.78 -3.00
N GLN A 88 9.67 -10.14 -1.84
CA GLN A 88 10.40 -8.94 -1.41
C GLN A 88 10.33 -7.79 -2.45
N GLY A 89 9.21 -7.68 -3.16
CA GLY A 89 8.97 -6.66 -4.18
C GLY A 89 9.44 -7.04 -5.59
N ARG A 90 9.77 -8.32 -5.82
CA ARG A 90 10.22 -8.84 -7.13
C ARG A 90 9.10 -9.52 -7.93
N LEU A 91 8.06 -10.03 -7.27
CA LEU A 91 7.04 -10.84 -7.94
C LEU A 91 6.21 -10.00 -8.92
N ALA A 92 6.24 -10.37 -10.20
CA ALA A 92 5.34 -9.82 -11.21
C ALA A 92 3.88 -10.03 -10.79
N ASN A 93 3.01 -9.07 -11.12
CA ASN A 93 1.59 -9.07 -10.75
C ASN A 93 1.30 -8.95 -9.24
N SER A 94 2.33 -8.61 -8.44
CA SER A 94 2.22 -8.30 -7.01
C SER A 94 2.76 -6.89 -6.70
N ALA A 95 2.49 -5.93 -7.59
CA ALA A 95 2.99 -4.56 -7.50
C ALA A 95 4.51 -4.48 -7.26
N PRO A 96 5.35 -5.12 -8.10
CA PRO A 96 6.79 -5.17 -7.87
C PRO A 96 7.45 -3.79 -7.97
N LEU A 97 8.52 -3.59 -7.21
CA LEU A 97 9.23 -2.31 -7.13
C LEU A 97 9.95 -1.97 -8.45
N TRP A 98 10.44 -2.98 -9.16
CA TRP A 98 11.14 -2.79 -10.43
C TRP A 98 10.24 -2.20 -11.52
N ALA A 99 8.94 -2.45 -11.45
CA ALA A 99 7.94 -1.87 -12.35
C ALA A 99 7.38 -0.53 -11.86
N ALA A 100 7.65 -0.20 -10.59
CA ALA A 100 7.19 1.03 -9.97
C ALA A 100 8.22 2.15 -10.13
N TYR A 101 9.48 1.93 -9.74
CA TYR A 101 10.50 2.98 -9.68
C TYR A 101 10.69 3.76 -10.99
N PRO A 102 10.80 3.12 -12.18
CA PRO A 102 10.99 3.84 -13.45
C PRO A 102 9.80 4.71 -13.87
N MET A 103 8.65 4.55 -13.21
CA MET A 103 7.42 5.25 -13.53
C MET A 103 7.22 6.50 -12.66
N TYR A 104 8.22 6.90 -11.88
CA TYR A 104 8.23 8.12 -11.08
C TYR A 104 9.42 9.03 -11.47
N PRO A 105 9.27 10.36 -11.41
CA PRO A 105 8.09 11.11 -10.95
C PRO A 105 6.92 11.04 -11.94
N ALA A 106 5.70 11.24 -11.46
CA ALA A 106 4.52 11.07 -12.29
C ALA A 106 3.39 12.02 -11.93
N TYR A 107 2.82 12.69 -12.95
CA TYR A 107 1.65 13.54 -12.77
C TYR A 107 0.42 12.72 -12.36
N ARG A 108 -0.38 13.26 -11.44
CA ARG A 108 -1.62 12.67 -10.96
C ARG A 108 -2.72 13.71 -10.98
N LYS A 109 -3.76 13.44 -11.76
CA LYS A 109 -4.94 14.30 -11.88
C LYS A 109 -5.70 14.47 -10.55
N LYS A 110 -5.66 13.46 -9.66
CA LYS A 110 -6.45 13.42 -8.42
C LYS A 110 -5.99 14.46 -7.37
N ASN A 111 -4.71 14.77 -7.32
CA ASN A 111 -4.14 15.80 -6.44
C ASN A 111 -3.51 16.97 -7.22
N ASP A 112 -3.67 16.97 -8.55
CA ASP A 112 -3.10 17.92 -9.52
C ASP A 112 -1.61 18.19 -9.30
N LYS A 113 -0.85 17.12 -9.04
CA LYS A 113 0.56 17.21 -8.65
C LYS A 113 1.41 16.16 -9.34
N VAL A 114 2.70 16.47 -9.51
CA VAL A 114 3.73 15.48 -9.82
C VAL A 114 4.21 14.83 -8.53
N ASN A 115 3.91 13.54 -8.36
CA ASN A 115 4.37 12.79 -7.19
C ASN A 115 5.73 12.16 -7.49
N THR A 116 6.64 12.25 -6.53
CA THR A 116 7.92 11.55 -6.51
C THR A 116 7.78 10.12 -5.99
N PHE A 117 8.81 9.30 -6.17
CA PHE A 117 8.84 7.96 -5.57
C PHE A 117 8.88 8.02 -4.03
N ALA A 118 9.59 8.99 -3.45
CA ALA A 118 9.63 9.23 -2.02
C ALA A 118 8.23 9.53 -1.45
N GLU A 119 7.46 10.41 -2.09
CA GLU A 119 6.08 10.69 -1.69
C GLU A 119 5.18 9.45 -1.80
N ARG A 120 5.43 8.58 -2.79
CA ARG A 120 4.71 7.31 -2.91
C ARG A 120 5.00 6.37 -1.73
N LEU A 121 6.26 6.28 -1.29
CA LEU A 121 6.68 5.49 -0.12
C LEU A 121 6.09 6.07 1.17
N GLN A 122 6.12 7.38 1.34
CA GLN A 122 5.50 8.05 2.49
C GLN A 122 4.00 7.78 2.57
N GLY A 123 3.31 7.74 1.42
CA GLY A 123 1.91 7.28 1.36
C GLY A 123 1.75 5.84 1.86
N CYS A 124 2.63 4.91 1.48
CA CYS A 124 2.58 3.55 2.03
C CYS A 124 2.71 3.54 3.56
N PHE A 125 3.63 4.32 4.13
CA PHE A 125 3.77 4.42 5.59
C PHE A 125 2.50 4.98 6.25
N GLN A 126 1.94 6.06 5.70
CA GLN A 126 0.76 6.71 6.26
C GLN A 126 -0.50 5.81 6.21
N PHE A 127 -0.66 5.03 5.14
CA PHE A 127 -1.89 4.28 4.91
C PHE A 127 -1.76 2.77 5.13
N SER A 128 -0.89 2.10 4.35
CA SER A 128 -0.70 0.66 4.48
C SER A 128 -0.09 0.27 5.82
N MET A 129 0.88 1.05 6.31
CA MET A 129 1.55 0.78 7.59
C MET A 129 0.87 1.45 8.78
N ASN A 130 -0.20 2.21 8.57
CA ASN A 130 -0.92 2.96 9.60
C ASN A 130 0.00 3.83 10.49
N GLY A 131 1.08 4.37 9.92
CA GLY A 131 2.18 5.01 10.66
C GLY A 131 1.92 6.42 11.17
N GLY A 132 0.75 7.00 10.89
CA GLY A 132 0.48 8.41 11.16
C GLY A 132 1.38 9.32 10.33
N THR A 133 2.39 9.93 10.95
CA THR A 133 3.38 10.78 10.26
C THR A 133 4.42 9.92 9.55
N PRO A 134 4.52 9.97 8.22
CA PRO A 134 5.51 9.19 7.49
C PRO A 134 6.94 9.72 7.71
N PRO A 135 7.98 8.90 7.43
CA PRO A 135 9.36 9.38 7.47
C PRO A 135 9.58 10.56 6.52
N ALA A 136 10.56 11.42 6.81
CA ALA A 136 10.94 12.53 5.91
C ALA A 136 11.41 12.00 4.54
N ALA A 137 11.23 12.76 3.46
CA ALA A 137 11.52 12.31 2.10
C ALA A 137 13.01 12.01 1.87
N ASP A 138 13.90 12.66 2.62
CA ASP A 138 15.35 12.50 2.64
C ASP A 138 15.85 11.67 3.84
N SER A 139 14.94 11.04 4.59
CA SER A 139 15.29 10.16 5.71
C SER A 139 16.11 8.94 5.26
N PRO A 140 16.92 8.34 6.15
CA PRO A 140 17.62 7.09 5.87
C PRO A 140 16.67 5.98 5.40
N GLU A 141 15.48 5.87 5.98
CA GLU A 141 14.47 4.86 5.64
C GLU A 141 13.97 5.00 4.19
N ILE A 142 13.54 6.20 3.81
CA ILE A 142 13.05 6.47 2.45
C ILE A 142 14.18 6.35 1.43
N THR A 143 15.39 6.80 1.79
CA THR A 143 16.58 6.68 0.94
C THR A 143 16.92 5.21 0.68
N ALA A 144 17.00 4.38 1.72
CA ALA A 144 17.31 2.97 1.60
C ALA A 144 16.27 2.21 0.76
N LEU A 145 14.97 2.44 1.02
CA LEU A 145 13.87 1.84 0.23
C LEU A 145 13.91 2.29 -1.24
N SER A 146 14.22 3.56 -1.49
CA SER A 146 14.35 4.09 -2.85
C SER A 146 15.52 3.47 -3.60
N VAL A 147 16.66 3.31 -2.93
CA VAL A 147 17.86 2.66 -3.49
C VAL A 147 17.62 1.18 -3.76
N TYR A 148 16.91 0.47 -2.88
CA TYR A 148 16.51 -0.91 -3.12
C TYR A 148 15.58 -1.03 -4.33
N ALA A 149 14.55 -0.18 -4.43
CA ALA A 149 13.64 -0.15 -5.57
C ALA A 149 14.36 0.18 -6.89
N TYR A 150 15.29 1.16 -6.86
CA TYR A 150 16.14 1.50 -8.00
C TYR A 150 16.99 0.32 -8.44
N TRP A 151 17.63 -0.37 -7.50
CA TRP A 151 18.44 -1.55 -7.82
C TRP A 151 17.61 -2.64 -8.48
N LEU A 152 16.42 -2.96 -7.94
CA LEU A 152 15.53 -3.94 -8.57
C LEU A 152 15.12 -3.53 -10.00
N ALA A 153 15.00 -2.22 -10.26
CA ALA A 153 14.68 -1.67 -11.57
C ALA A 153 15.90 -1.55 -12.52
N SER A 154 17.06 -2.10 -12.18
CA SER A 154 18.25 -2.03 -13.03
C SER A 154 17.94 -2.54 -14.45
N LYS A 155 18.30 -1.75 -15.46
CA LYS A 155 18.04 -2.00 -16.90
C LYS A 155 16.57 -1.87 -17.34
N ALA A 156 15.65 -1.51 -16.45
CA ALA A 156 14.28 -1.18 -16.84
C ALA A 156 14.24 0.17 -17.60
N PRO A 157 13.48 0.28 -18.70
CA PRO A 157 13.27 1.56 -19.38
C PRO A 157 12.50 2.56 -18.49
N LEU A 158 12.93 3.82 -18.52
CA LEU A 158 12.25 4.91 -17.80
C LEU A 158 10.93 5.28 -18.49
N GLY A 159 9.88 5.51 -17.71
CA GLY A 159 8.57 5.95 -18.20
C GLY A 159 7.81 4.92 -19.05
N VAL A 160 8.29 3.67 -19.13
CA VAL A 160 7.66 2.60 -19.89
C VAL A 160 7.03 1.59 -18.94
N GLU A 161 5.74 1.33 -19.15
CA GLU A 161 5.02 0.31 -18.40
C GLU A 161 5.46 -1.09 -18.84
N LEU A 162 6.06 -1.83 -17.91
CA LEU A 162 6.50 -3.20 -18.15
C LEU A 162 5.41 -4.23 -17.77
N PRO A 163 5.27 -5.34 -18.53
CA PRO A 163 4.39 -6.44 -18.14
C PRO A 163 4.72 -6.97 -16.75
N GLY A 164 3.72 -7.11 -15.88
CA GLY A 164 3.90 -7.51 -14.48
C GLY A 164 3.81 -6.37 -13.47
N ARG A 165 3.65 -5.12 -13.93
CA ARG A 165 3.41 -3.96 -13.08
C ARG A 165 2.08 -4.06 -12.34
N GLY A 166 2.07 -3.61 -11.08
CA GLY A 166 0.83 -3.53 -10.28
C GLY A 166 0.21 -4.90 -10.02
N TYR A 167 -1.11 -4.90 -9.85
CA TYR A 167 -1.93 -6.11 -9.87
C TYR A 167 -2.73 -6.07 -11.18
N PRO A 168 -2.71 -7.11 -12.03
CA PRO A 168 -3.52 -7.12 -13.23
C PRO A 168 -5.00 -7.02 -12.86
N ASP A 169 -5.72 -6.16 -13.58
CA ASP A 169 -7.12 -5.90 -13.28
C ASP A 169 -7.98 -7.13 -13.53
N VAL A 170 -8.86 -7.42 -12.56
CA VAL A 170 -9.90 -8.43 -12.69
C VAL A 170 -11.21 -7.71 -12.94
N ALA A 171 -11.81 -7.95 -14.10
CA ALA A 171 -13.07 -7.33 -14.47
C ALA A 171 -14.14 -7.60 -13.42
N GLN A 172 -14.95 -6.59 -13.10
CA GLN A 172 -16.04 -6.75 -12.15
C GLN A 172 -17.07 -7.74 -12.71
N PRO A 173 -17.44 -8.80 -11.97
CA PRO A 173 -18.44 -9.75 -12.44
C PRO A 173 -19.79 -9.07 -12.63
N ALA A 174 -20.55 -9.51 -13.65
CA ALA A 174 -21.86 -8.94 -13.98
C ALA A 174 -22.88 -9.05 -12.83
N LYS A 175 -22.71 -10.01 -11.92
CA LYS A 175 -23.55 -10.21 -10.74
C LYS A 175 -23.13 -9.36 -9.53
N GLY A 176 -22.07 -8.56 -9.66
CA GLY A 176 -21.45 -7.88 -8.52
C GLY A 176 -20.67 -8.84 -7.63
N TYR A 177 -20.60 -8.54 -6.34
CA TYR A 177 -19.98 -9.37 -5.31
C TYR A 177 -21.02 -9.81 -4.26
N ASP A 178 -20.84 -10.98 -3.64
CA ASP A 178 -21.69 -11.50 -2.56
C ASP A 178 -20.85 -11.81 -1.31
N LEU A 179 -21.14 -11.13 -0.19
CA LEU A 179 -20.39 -11.27 1.05
C LEU A 179 -20.51 -12.65 1.69
N ARG A 180 -21.65 -13.34 1.55
CA ARG A 180 -21.83 -14.70 2.10
C ARG A 180 -21.04 -15.71 1.31
N GLN A 181 -21.01 -15.58 -0.01
CA GLN A 181 -20.12 -16.39 -0.85
C GLN A 181 -18.64 -16.08 -0.56
N GLY A 182 -18.32 -14.81 -0.32
CA GLY A 182 -16.99 -14.38 0.08
C GLY A 182 -16.54 -15.01 1.40
N ALA A 183 -17.42 -15.05 2.40
CA ALA A 183 -17.18 -15.71 3.68
C ALA A 183 -16.90 -17.22 3.51
N GLN A 184 -17.65 -17.90 2.64
CA GLN A 184 -17.41 -19.33 2.34
C GLN A 184 -16.05 -19.56 1.68
N VAL A 185 -15.66 -18.70 0.72
CA VAL A 185 -14.33 -18.77 0.10
C VAL A 185 -13.24 -18.50 1.14
N TYR A 186 -13.45 -17.51 2.02
CA TYR A 186 -12.52 -17.17 3.09
C TYR A 186 -12.28 -18.34 4.04
N GLU A 187 -13.36 -18.93 4.56
CA GLU A 187 -13.30 -20.08 5.46
C GLU A 187 -12.54 -21.25 4.82
N ALA A 188 -12.85 -21.54 3.56
CA ALA A 188 -12.29 -22.69 2.86
C ALA A 188 -10.84 -22.50 2.39
N GLN A 189 -10.41 -21.27 2.08
CA GLN A 189 -9.15 -21.02 1.35
C GLN A 189 -8.18 -20.06 2.06
N CYS A 190 -8.66 -19.27 3.03
CA CYS A 190 -7.89 -18.16 3.61
C CYS A 190 -7.68 -18.31 5.13
N ALA A 191 -8.71 -18.75 5.86
CA ALA A 191 -8.74 -18.78 7.32
C ALA A 191 -7.61 -19.63 7.94
N VAL A 192 -7.17 -20.68 7.25
CA VAL A 192 -6.06 -21.54 7.70
C VAL A 192 -4.74 -20.78 7.90
N CYS A 193 -4.51 -19.70 7.13
CA CYS A 193 -3.33 -18.85 7.25
C CYS A 193 -3.65 -17.54 7.97
N HIS A 194 -4.76 -16.89 7.64
CA HIS A 194 -5.09 -15.55 8.14
C HIS A 194 -5.94 -15.53 9.41
N GLY A 195 -6.33 -16.71 9.93
CA GLY A 195 -7.20 -16.86 11.09
C GLY A 195 -8.68 -16.74 10.73
N ALA A 196 -9.57 -17.31 11.55
CA ALA A 196 -11.02 -17.26 11.32
C ALA A 196 -11.58 -15.83 11.37
N GLU A 197 -10.94 -14.93 12.12
CA GLU A 197 -11.32 -13.53 12.27
C GLU A 197 -10.31 -12.59 11.60
N GLY A 198 -9.55 -13.07 10.61
CA GLY A 198 -8.59 -12.24 9.86
C GLY A 198 -7.46 -11.64 10.70
N GLN A 199 -7.26 -12.14 11.91
CA GLN A 199 -6.30 -11.63 12.88
C GLN A 199 -4.83 -11.94 12.53
N GLY A 200 -4.58 -12.72 11.48
CA GLY A 200 -3.26 -13.19 11.09
C GLY A 200 -2.71 -14.26 12.04
N GLN A 201 -1.43 -14.59 11.88
CA GLN A 201 -0.70 -15.51 12.77
C GLN A 201 0.61 -14.88 13.21
N LYS A 202 0.95 -15.06 14.49
CA LYS A 202 2.18 -14.56 15.09
C LYS A 202 3.13 -15.68 15.49
N VAL A 203 4.42 -15.41 15.41
CA VAL A 203 5.49 -16.16 16.09
C VAL A 203 6.26 -15.15 16.94
N GLY A 204 6.17 -15.30 18.27
CA GLY A 204 6.55 -14.24 19.19
C GLY A 204 5.71 -12.97 18.93
N ASP A 205 6.38 -11.82 18.83
CA ASP A 205 5.71 -10.55 18.54
C ASP A 205 5.50 -10.29 17.05
N SER A 206 6.10 -11.09 16.15
CA SER A 206 6.11 -10.87 14.71
C SER A 206 4.99 -11.62 13.99
N TYR A 207 4.37 -10.98 13.01
CA TYR A 207 3.39 -11.65 12.15
C TYR A 207 4.10 -12.47 11.08
N VAL A 208 3.76 -13.76 11.01
CA VAL A 208 4.17 -14.67 9.92
C VAL A 208 3.11 -14.74 8.83
N MET A 209 1.84 -14.54 9.19
CA MET A 209 0.74 -14.31 8.26
C MET A 209 0.08 -12.98 8.63
N PRO A 210 -0.07 -12.04 7.67
CA PRO A 210 -0.54 -10.71 7.99
C PRO A 210 -2.02 -10.70 8.40
N PRO A 211 -2.42 -9.81 9.33
CA PRO A 211 -3.82 -9.54 9.61
C PRO A 211 -4.49 -8.83 8.41
N LEU A 212 -5.68 -9.30 8.04
CA LEU A 212 -6.42 -8.80 6.88
C LEU A 212 -7.40 -7.69 7.23
N TRP A 213 -7.87 -7.64 8.47
CA TRP A 213 -8.66 -6.56 9.05
C TRP A 213 -8.38 -6.47 10.56
N GLY A 214 -9.16 -5.66 11.28
CA GLY A 214 -8.89 -5.40 12.70
C GLY A 214 -7.79 -4.36 12.91
N LYS A 215 -7.51 -4.04 14.18
CA LYS A 215 -6.61 -2.95 14.59
C LYS A 215 -5.18 -3.04 14.04
N ASP A 216 -4.72 -4.26 13.76
CA ASP A 216 -3.33 -4.51 13.34
C ASP A 216 -3.18 -4.60 11.80
N SER A 217 -4.23 -4.31 11.02
CA SER A 217 -4.19 -4.32 9.55
C SER A 217 -3.97 -2.93 8.93
N TYR A 218 -4.01 -2.84 7.60
CA TYR A 218 -3.95 -1.58 6.86
C TYR A 218 -5.19 -0.73 7.15
N ASN A 219 -5.07 0.60 7.07
CA ASN A 219 -6.16 1.51 7.43
C ASN A 219 -7.13 1.80 6.27
N TRP A 220 -8.22 2.52 6.57
CA TRP A 220 -9.24 2.89 5.59
C TRP A 220 -8.78 3.86 4.50
N GLY A 221 -7.58 4.45 4.57
CA GLY A 221 -7.02 5.22 3.46
C GLY A 221 -6.14 4.38 2.52
N ALA A 222 -5.92 3.09 2.83
CA ALA A 222 -5.03 2.24 2.07
C ALA A 222 -5.68 1.65 0.81
N GLY A 223 -5.03 1.72 -0.35
CA GLY A 223 -5.59 1.20 -1.61
C GLY A 223 -6.08 -0.27 -1.57
N MET A 224 -5.53 -1.10 -0.67
CA MET A 224 -5.99 -2.49 -0.46
C MET A 224 -7.38 -2.59 0.18
N HIS A 225 -7.93 -1.52 0.76
CA HIS A 225 -9.31 -1.48 1.26
C HIS A 225 -10.35 -1.51 0.12
N ARG A 226 -9.94 -1.20 -1.11
CA ARG A 226 -10.83 -1.23 -2.27
C ARG A 226 -11.03 -2.67 -2.71
N ILE A 227 -12.29 -3.04 -2.95
CA ILE A 227 -12.69 -4.38 -3.39
C ILE A 227 -12.02 -4.72 -4.72
N ASN A 228 -12.05 -3.81 -5.71
CA ASN A 228 -11.42 -4.07 -7.01
C ASN A 228 -9.90 -4.28 -6.89
N THR A 229 -9.20 -3.47 -6.09
CA THR A 229 -7.75 -3.63 -5.88
C THR A 229 -7.42 -4.94 -5.15
N ALA A 230 -8.16 -5.27 -4.09
CA ALA A 230 -7.98 -6.51 -3.35
C ALA A 230 -8.32 -7.74 -4.19
N ALA A 231 -9.38 -7.69 -5.02
CA ALA A 231 -9.74 -8.78 -5.93
C ALA A 231 -8.61 -9.05 -6.94
N SER A 232 -8.03 -8.00 -7.52
CA SER A 232 -6.87 -8.13 -8.42
C SER A 232 -5.65 -8.75 -7.73
N PHE A 233 -5.34 -8.33 -6.49
CA PHE A 233 -4.26 -8.94 -5.71
C PHE A 233 -4.56 -10.42 -5.40
N ILE A 234 -5.74 -10.71 -4.87
CA ILE A 234 -6.16 -12.04 -4.45
C ILE A 234 -6.17 -13.01 -5.63
N LYS A 235 -6.76 -12.63 -6.77
CA LYS A 235 -6.82 -13.47 -7.97
C LYS A 235 -5.44 -13.95 -8.40
N HIS A 236 -4.43 -13.08 -8.37
CA HIS A 236 -3.12 -13.38 -8.92
C HIS A 236 -2.14 -13.95 -7.90
N ASN A 237 -2.36 -13.71 -6.62
CA ASN A 237 -1.35 -13.98 -5.58
C ASN A 237 -1.85 -14.87 -4.45
N MET A 238 -3.16 -15.11 -4.34
CA MET A 238 -3.76 -15.87 -3.25
C MET A 238 -4.67 -17.01 -3.75
N PRO A 239 -4.76 -18.13 -3.01
CA PRO A 239 -3.93 -18.49 -1.85
C PRO A 239 -2.43 -18.57 -2.19
N LEU A 240 -1.56 -18.36 -1.19
CA LEU A 240 -0.12 -18.28 -1.42
C LEU A 240 0.40 -19.53 -2.15
N GLY A 241 1.14 -19.32 -3.24
CA GLY A 241 1.64 -20.40 -4.12
C GLY A 241 0.59 -21.00 -5.07
N LYS A 242 -0.65 -20.50 -5.07
CA LYS A 242 -1.76 -20.94 -5.92
C LYS A 242 -2.43 -19.76 -6.64
N GLY A 243 -1.66 -18.74 -6.98
CA GLY A 243 -2.13 -17.60 -7.77
C GLY A 243 -2.89 -18.07 -9.03
N GLY A 244 -4.05 -17.47 -9.29
CA GLY A 244 -4.93 -17.82 -10.40
C GLY A 244 -5.92 -18.96 -10.11
N SER A 245 -5.85 -19.62 -8.94
CA SER A 245 -6.73 -20.76 -8.63
C SER A 245 -8.19 -20.37 -8.37
N LEU A 246 -8.44 -19.15 -7.88
CA LEU A 246 -9.80 -18.65 -7.67
C LEU A 246 -10.39 -18.16 -8.99
N SER A 247 -11.69 -18.37 -9.19
CA SER A 247 -12.43 -17.70 -10.27
C SER A 247 -12.49 -16.19 -10.00
N ASP A 248 -12.76 -15.39 -11.04
CA ASP A 248 -12.88 -13.94 -10.89
C ASP A 248 -14.00 -13.58 -9.91
N GLN A 249 -15.14 -14.29 -9.97
CA GLN A 249 -16.23 -14.14 -9.01
C GLN A 249 -15.78 -14.42 -7.58
N GLN A 250 -15.07 -15.54 -7.35
CA GLN A 250 -14.57 -15.89 -6.02
C GLN A 250 -13.60 -14.83 -5.48
N ALA A 251 -12.71 -14.30 -6.32
CA ALA A 251 -11.77 -13.26 -5.93
C ALA A 251 -12.49 -11.96 -5.53
N TRP A 252 -13.53 -11.55 -6.26
CA TRP A 252 -14.35 -10.39 -5.93
C TRP A 252 -15.18 -10.59 -4.67
N ASP A 253 -15.82 -11.75 -4.51
CA ASP A 253 -16.63 -12.08 -3.34
C ASP A 253 -15.78 -12.07 -2.06
N VAL A 254 -14.63 -12.75 -2.06
CA VAL A 254 -13.76 -12.81 -0.89
C VAL A 254 -13.07 -11.47 -0.62
N ALA A 255 -12.73 -10.68 -1.65
CA ALA A 255 -12.23 -9.32 -1.47
C ALA A 255 -13.27 -8.41 -0.80
N ALA A 256 -14.54 -8.52 -1.21
CA ALA A 256 -15.63 -7.78 -0.60
C ALA A 256 -15.84 -8.18 0.86
N TYR A 257 -15.82 -9.48 1.17
CA TYR A 257 -15.90 -9.99 2.53
C TYR A 257 -14.74 -9.48 3.40
N VAL A 258 -13.50 -9.60 2.95
CA VAL A 258 -12.33 -9.08 3.70
C VAL A 258 -12.46 -7.58 3.97
N ASN A 259 -12.89 -6.81 2.97
CA ASN A 259 -13.00 -5.36 3.07
C ASN A 259 -14.36 -4.85 3.58
N SER A 260 -15.26 -5.73 4.05
CA SER A 260 -16.46 -5.34 4.79
C SER A 260 -16.22 -5.25 6.30
N HIS A 261 -15.04 -5.61 6.78
CA HIS A 261 -14.67 -5.58 8.20
C HIS A 261 -14.00 -4.25 8.57
N GLU A 262 -14.19 -3.83 9.83
CA GLU A 262 -13.53 -2.65 10.37
C GLU A 262 -12.02 -2.81 10.48
N ARG A 263 -11.33 -1.67 10.38
CA ARG A 263 -9.87 -1.51 10.39
C ARG A 263 -9.52 -0.12 10.91
N PRO A 264 -8.25 0.26 11.10
CA PRO A 264 -7.92 1.60 11.57
C PRO A 264 -8.50 2.69 10.65
N GLN A 265 -8.87 3.82 11.26
CA GLN A 265 -9.53 4.93 10.58
C GLN A 265 -8.67 5.55 9.46
N ASP A 266 -9.30 6.13 8.45
CA ASP A 266 -8.62 6.94 7.44
C ASP A 266 -7.97 8.15 8.14
N PRO A 267 -6.64 8.35 8.03
CA PRO A 267 -5.96 9.47 8.67
C PRO A 267 -6.41 10.84 8.13
N ARG A 268 -7.20 10.86 7.06
CA ARG A 268 -7.79 12.06 6.45
C ARG A 268 -9.24 12.31 6.91
N LEU A 269 -9.71 11.64 7.96
CA LEU A 269 -11.07 11.81 8.51
C LEU A 269 -11.44 13.30 8.63
N VAL A 270 -12.49 13.70 7.94
CA VAL A 270 -12.94 15.10 7.81
C VAL A 270 -13.89 15.44 8.94
N ASP A 271 -13.50 16.36 9.81
CA ASP A 271 -14.30 16.84 10.96
C ASP A 271 -14.88 15.71 11.83
N GLY A 272 -14.17 14.59 11.96
CA GLY A 272 -14.68 13.42 12.68
C GLY A 272 -15.84 12.68 12.00
N SER A 273 -16.19 13.02 10.76
CA SER A 273 -17.38 12.51 10.05
C SER A 273 -17.01 11.51 8.96
N VAL A 274 -17.56 10.28 9.08
CA VAL A 274 -17.45 9.24 8.05
C VAL A 274 -18.09 9.69 6.74
N GLU A 275 -19.27 10.32 6.80
CA GLU A 275 -20.00 10.80 5.63
C GLU A 275 -19.19 11.84 4.84
N LYS A 276 -18.69 12.89 5.51
CA LYS A 276 -17.86 13.92 4.86
C LYS A 276 -16.59 13.32 4.25
N THR A 277 -15.98 12.36 4.94
CA THR A 277 -14.78 11.66 4.48
C THR A 277 -15.07 10.80 3.26
N ARG A 278 -16.22 10.12 3.24
CA ARG A 278 -16.68 9.35 2.07
C ARG A 278 -16.82 10.26 0.87
N LEU A 279 -17.57 11.36 1.01
CA LEU A 279 -17.81 12.32 -0.08
C LEU A 279 -16.50 12.87 -0.65
N LYS A 280 -15.52 13.17 0.21
CA LYS A 280 -14.25 13.77 -0.22
C LYS A 280 -13.26 12.76 -0.81
N PHE A 281 -13.14 11.56 -0.23
CA PHE A 281 -12.03 10.66 -0.56
C PHE A 281 -12.44 9.30 -1.12
N HIS A 282 -13.66 8.82 -0.83
CA HIS A 282 -14.05 7.43 -1.14
C HIS A 282 -15.17 7.31 -2.18
N ALA A 283 -15.96 8.35 -2.43
CA ALA A 283 -17.10 8.31 -3.36
C ALA A 283 -16.68 7.97 -4.80
N ASN A 284 -15.47 8.36 -5.19
CA ASN A 284 -14.91 8.12 -6.52
C ASN A 284 -13.58 7.34 -6.46
N ASP A 285 -13.37 6.50 -5.42
CA ASP A 285 -12.14 5.73 -5.23
C ASP A 285 -12.37 4.23 -5.41
N GLY A 286 -12.52 3.82 -6.68
CA GLY A 286 -12.81 2.43 -7.04
C GLY A 286 -14.08 1.89 -6.36
N VAL A 287 -14.15 0.58 -6.20
CA VAL A 287 -15.26 -0.10 -5.52
C VAL A 287 -14.89 -0.28 -4.05
N ASN A 288 -15.56 0.43 -3.13
CA ASN A 288 -15.27 0.37 -1.69
C ASN A 288 -16.52 0.52 -0.81
N LEU A 289 -16.42 0.07 0.43
CA LEU A 289 -17.52 0.07 1.41
C LEU A 289 -17.42 1.19 2.46
N TYR A 290 -16.40 2.05 2.42
CA TYR A 290 -16.20 3.10 3.42
C TYR A 290 -17.39 4.07 3.47
N GLY A 291 -18.06 4.21 4.61
CA GLY A 291 -19.25 5.03 4.79
C GLY A 291 -20.52 4.43 4.17
N GLN A 292 -20.52 3.14 3.84
CA GLN A 292 -21.74 2.39 3.49
C GLN A 292 -22.24 1.58 4.69
N THR A 293 -23.54 1.27 4.69
CA THR A 293 -24.12 0.35 5.67
C THR A 293 -24.11 -1.07 5.11
N VAL A 294 -23.42 -1.98 5.81
CA VAL A 294 -23.34 -3.41 5.48
C VAL A 294 -23.98 -4.18 6.63
N GLU A 295 -25.01 -4.98 6.32
CA GLU A 295 -25.75 -5.77 7.32
C GLU A 295 -26.24 -4.96 8.55
N GLY A 296 -26.62 -3.70 8.31
CA GLY A 296 -27.09 -2.78 9.36
C GLY A 296 -25.99 -2.03 10.11
N VAL A 297 -24.72 -2.26 9.80
CA VAL A 297 -23.56 -1.60 10.42
C VAL A 297 -22.94 -0.60 9.46
N LEU A 298 -22.75 0.64 9.89
CA LEU A 298 -22.01 1.65 9.13
C LEU A 298 -20.51 1.32 9.18
N ILE A 299 -19.91 1.11 8.00
CA ILE A 299 -18.49 0.82 7.82
C ILE A 299 -17.68 2.12 7.71
N GLY A 300 -16.44 2.11 8.19
CA GLY A 300 -15.54 3.26 8.17
C GLY A 300 -15.52 4.04 9.47
N GLN A 301 -16.02 3.46 10.57
CA GLN A 301 -15.94 4.09 11.90
C GLN A 301 -14.53 4.04 12.47
N GLY A 302 -13.74 3.07 12.03
CA GLY A 302 -12.40 2.85 12.49
C GLY A 302 -12.36 2.03 13.78
N ILE A 303 -11.23 1.36 13.99
CA ILE A 303 -10.91 0.75 15.28
C ILE A 303 -9.93 1.70 15.99
N ARG A 304 -10.32 2.18 17.17
CA ARG A 304 -9.46 3.00 18.03
C ARG A 304 -8.52 2.12 18.84
#